data_AF-A0A6I0K4G2-F1
#
_entry.id   AF-A0A6I0K4G2-F1
#
_cell.length_a   1.000
_cell.length_b   1.000
_cell.length_c   1.000
_cell.angle_alpha   90.00
_cell.angle_beta   90.00
_cell.angle_gamma   90.00
#
_symmetry.space_group_name_H-M   'P 1'
#
loop_
_entity.id
_entity.type
_entity.pdbx_description
1 polymer ?
#
loop_
_entity_poly.entity_id
_entity_poly.type
_entity_poly.pdbx_seq_one_letter_code
_entity_poly.pdbx_strand_id
1 'polypeptide(L)' 'FNLSLDPERALQYYKEANHLNGKYCTMCGPNFCAMRISQQLKDCNE' A
#
# COMPACT_ATOMS: atom_id res chain seq x y z
N PHE A 1 -9.51 3.62 2.33
CA PHE A 1 -9.88 4.32 3.58
C PHE A 1 -11.39 4.33 3.78
N ASN A 2 -12.20 4.79 2.83
CA ASN A 2 -13.66 4.96 3.02
C ASN A 2 -14.48 3.71 3.39
N LEU A 3 -13.92 2.51 3.22
CA LEU A 3 -14.56 1.24 3.60
C LEU A 3 -14.14 0.73 4.99
N SER A 4 -13.23 1.43 5.70
CA SER A 4 -12.88 1.07 7.08
C SER A 4 -13.90 1.61 8.07
N LEU A 5 -13.94 1.01 9.26
CA LEU A 5 -14.80 1.45 10.37
C LEU A 5 -14.58 2.94 10.73
N ASP A 6 -13.32 3.39 10.66
CA ASP A 6 -12.91 4.78 10.84
C ASP A 6 -12.01 5.18 9.66
N PRO A 7 -12.55 5.87 8.63
CA PRO A 7 -11.81 6.27 7.44
C PRO A 7 -10.73 7.34 7.71
N GLU A 8 -11.00 8.29 8.61
CA GLU A 8 -10.11 9.41 8.88
C GLU A 8 -8.83 8.94 9.58
N ARG A 9 -8.98 8.13 10.63
CA ARG A 9 -7.84 7.58 11.36
C ARG A 9 -6.99 6.66 10.47
N ALA A 10 -7.62 5.84 9.65
CA ALA A 10 -6.90 4.97 8.72
C ALA A 10 -6.09 5.77 7.70
N LEU A 11 -6.64 6.89 7.19
CA LEU A 11 -5.94 7.79 6.29
C LEU A 11 -4.78 8.51 6.99
N GLN A 12 -4.99 8.97 8.23
CA GLN A 12 -3.97 9.64 9.02
C GLN A 12 -2.76 8.74 9.22
N TYR A 13 -2.95 7.51 9.70
CA TYR A 13 -1.85 6.57 9.91
C TYR A 13 -1.12 6.21 8.62
N TYR A 14 -1.85 6.07 7.52
CA TYR A 14 -1.22 5.85 6.22
C TYR A 14 -0.33 7.04 5.80
N LYS A 15 -0.81 8.28 5.96
CA LYS A 15 -0.08 9.50 5.59
C LYS A 15 1.14 9.75 6.49
N GLU A 16 0.97 9.55 7.80
CA GLU A 16 2.06 9.70 8.78
C GLU A 16 3.19 8.74 8.49
N ALA A 17 2.87 7.51 8.10
CA ALA A 17 3.89 6.52 7.77
C ALA A 17 4.46 6.74 6.35
N ASN A 18 3.64 7.03 5.35
CA ASN A 18 4.05 7.06 3.94
C ASN A 18 4.49 8.45 3.46
N HIS A 19 5.71 8.85 3.82
CA HIS A 19 6.29 10.15 3.42
C HIS A 19 6.60 10.31 1.93
N LEU A 20 6.71 9.20 1.19
CA LEU A 20 7.16 9.20 -0.21
C LEU A 20 6.00 9.12 -1.22
N ASN A 21 4.74 9.15 -0.77
CA ASN A 21 3.53 9.02 -1.60
C ASN A 21 3.57 7.83 -2.58
N GLY A 22 4.31 6.77 -2.24
CA GLY A 22 4.41 5.58 -3.09
C GLY A 22 3.21 4.66 -2.95
N LYS A 23 2.96 3.82 -3.96
CA LYS A 23 1.96 2.74 -3.92
C LYS A 23 2.43 1.55 -3.07
N TYR A 24 2.85 1.81 -1.84
CA TYR A 24 3.27 0.82 -0.87
C TYR A 24 2.97 1.33 0.54
N CYS A 25 2.82 0.41 1.49
CA CYS A 25 2.85 0.74 2.91
C CYS A 25 4.28 0.65 3.44
N THR A 26 4.61 1.44 4.46
CA THR A 26 5.94 1.41 5.10
C THR A 26 6.28 0.08 5.77
N MET A 27 5.29 -0.79 6.00
CA MET A 27 5.52 -2.11 6.55
C MET A 27 6.46 -2.97 5.70
N CYS A 28 6.35 -2.88 4.36
CA CYS A 28 7.17 -3.67 3.42
C CYS A 28 8.10 -2.80 2.57
N GLY A 29 7.80 -1.50 2.45
CA GLY A 29 8.60 -0.56 1.68
C GLY A 29 8.50 -0.72 0.15
N PRO A 30 9.28 0.08 -0.59
CA PRO A 30 9.14 0.25 -2.04
C PRO A 30 9.61 -0.94 -2.86
N ASN A 31 10.37 -1.88 -2.30
CA ASN A 31 10.94 -3.01 -3.05
C ASN A 31 10.25 -4.34 -2.73
N PHE A 32 9.71 -4.50 -1.51
CA PHE A 32 9.22 -5.79 -1.00
C PHE A 32 7.70 -5.81 -0.75
N CYS A 33 6.94 -4.88 -1.34
CA CYS A 33 5.49 -4.90 -1.23
C CYS A 33 4.90 -6.15 -1.90
N ALA A 34 4.46 -7.11 -1.08
CA ALA A 34 3.94 -8.41 -1.53
C ALA A 34 2.78 -8.25 -2.52
N MET A 35 1.82 -7.36 -2.25
CA MET A 35 0.67 -7.13 -3.12
C MET A 35 1.10 -6.65 -4.52
N ARG A 36 2.13 -5.80 -4.60
CA ARG A 36 2.65 -5.31 -5.88
C ARG A 36 3.39 -6.41 -6.64
N ILE A 37 4.24 -7.17 -5.95
CA ILE A 37 4.99 -8.28 -6.56
C ILE A 37 4.02 -9.32 -7.12
N SER A 38 3.00 -9.71 -6.35
CA SER A 38 1.99 -10.67 -6.81
C SER A 38 1.19 -10.17 -8.01
N GLN A 39 0.94 -8.86 -8.11
CA GLN A 39 0.26 -8.27 -9.28
C GLN A 39 1.16 -8.34 -10.52
N GLN A 40 2.43 -7.93 -10.41
CA GLN A 40 3.40 -8.03 -11.49
C GLN A 40 3.56 -9.47 -12.01
N LEU A 41 3.53 -10.47 -11.12
CA LEU A 41 3.60 -11.88 -11.52
C LEU A 41 2.38 -12.35 -12.31
N LYS A 42 1.18 -11.81 -12.02
CA LYS A 42 -0.02 -12.11 -12.82
C LYS A 42 0.07 -11.48 -14.20
N ASP A 43 0.46 -10.22 -14.26
CA ASP A 43 0.59 -9.46 -15.52
C ASP A 43 1.69 -10.07 -16.44
N CYS A 44 2.70 -10.74 -15.88
CA CYS A 44 3.74 -11.44 -16.66
C CYS A 44 3.29 -12.80 -17.26
N ASN A 45 2.18 -13.36 -16.82
CA ASN A 45 1.66 -14.65 -17.32
C ASN A 45 0.54 -14.48 -18.36
N GLU A 46 0.28 -13.25 -18.81
CA GLU A 46 -0.56 -12.90 -19.97
C GLU A 46 0.32 -12.55 -21.18
#